data_AF-A0A6G0TZ42-F1
#
_entry.id   AF-A0A6G0TZ42-F1
#
_cell.length_a   1.000
_cell.length_b   1.000
_cell.length_c   1.000
_cell.angle_alpha   90.00
_cell.angle_beta   90.00
_cell.angle_gamma   90.00
#
_symmetry.space_group_name_H-M   'P 1'
#
loop_
_entity.id
_entity.type
_entity.pdbx_description
1 polymer ?
#
loop_
_entity_poly.entity_id
_entity_poly.type
_entity_poly.pdbx_seq_one_letter_code
_entity_poly.pdbx_strand_id
1 'polypeptide(L)'
;MHYYSLFINVLIICSILLFLVSQSFNQNVGPLVKMTNGQVWPKPVFQHNFDEYLTVEPENFHFNVTGYSCDDLYDAFKRYNHMLFLKAKQTFKHDTHTSTNFTFGKLEVLNVQMTNPCENYPSLNMDEKYEIKINNSRGHLLASSIWGILRGLETFSQLVHLKTDGSTVILNIMTILTHI
;
A
#
# COMPACT_ATOMS: atom_id res chain seq x y z
N MET A 1 -65.44 10.60 -26.18
CA MET A 1 -64.15 10.40 -26.89
C MET A 1 -63.04 11.38 -26.47
N HIS A 2 -63.36 12.63 -26.09
CA HIS A 2 -62.33 13.61 -25.65
C HIS A 2 -61.53 13.21 -24.39
N TYR A 3 -62.14 12.50 -23.44
CA TYR A 3 -61.47 12.08 -22.20
C TYR A 3 -60.33 11.08 -22.43
N TYR A 4 -60.52 10.13 -23.36
CA TYR A 4 -59.52 9.15 -23.73
C TYR A 4 -58.28 9.79 -24.40
N SER A 5 -58.51 10.79 -25.25
CA SER A 5 -57.43 11.55 -25.89
C SER A 5 -56.59 12.33 -24.87
N LEU A 6 -57.25 12.92 -23.86
CA LEU A 6 -56.58 13.66 -22.79
C LEU A 6 -55.71 12.73 -21.92
N PHE A 7 -56.22 11.54 -21.62
CA PHE A 7 -55.50 10.53 -20.83
C PHE A 7 -54.26 10.01 -21.56
N ILE A 8 -54.37 9.75 -22.87
CA ILE A 8 -53.26 9.31 -23.71
C ILE A 8 -52.19 10.41 -23.81
N ASN A 9 -52.59 11.67 -23.97
CA ASN A 9 -51.64 12.79 -24.01
C ASN A 9 -50.89 12.97 -22.68
N VAL A 10 -51.57 12.79 -21.54
CA VAL A 10 -50.92 12.83 -20.21
C VAL A 10 -49.91 11.70 -20.04
N LEU A 11 -50.25 10.48 -20.48
CA LEU A 11 -49.33 9.34 -20.44
C LEU A 11 -48.09 9.56 -21.33
N ILE A 12 -48.27 10.11 -22.53
CA ILE A 12 -47.16 10.44 -23.44
C ILE A 12 -46.26 11.51 -22.83
N ILE A 13 -46.83 12.58 -22.27
CA ILE A 13 -46.05 13.65 -21.60
C ILE A 13 -45.29 13.10 -20.40
N CYS A 14 -45.91 12.24 -19.60
CA CYS A 14 -45.27 11.61 -18.45
C CYS A 14 -44.12 10.67 -18.89
N SER A 15 -44.31 9.90 -19.95
CA SER A 15 -43.24 9.09 -20.55
C SER A 15 -42.09 9.96 -21.05
N ILE A 16 -42.36 11.07 -21.75
CA ILE A 16 -41.33 12.00 -22.23
C ILE A 16 -40.56 12.63 -21.05
N LEU A 17 -41.26 13.04 -19.99
CA LEU A 17 -40.62 13.56 -18.77
C LEU A 17 -39.75 12.50 -18.09
N LEU A 18 -40.17 11.24 -18.06
CA LEU A 18 -39.37 10.13 -17.50
C LEU A 18 -38.13 9.80 -18.35
N PHE A 19 -38.20 9.95 -19.68
CA PHE A 19 -37.05 9.74 -20.57
C PHE A 19 -36.09 10.94 -20.63
N LEU A 20 -36.56 12.16 -20.36
CA LEU A 20 -35.73 13.38 -20.28
C LEU A 20 -34.97 13.53 -18.97
N VAL A 21 -35.30 12.72 -17.94
CA VAL A 21 -34.39 12.49 -16.79
C VAL A 21 -33.31 11.50 -17.23
N SER A 22 -32.53 11.91 -18.22
CA SER A 22 -31.32 11.19 -18.63
C SER A 22 -30.29 11.30 -17.51
N GLN A 23 -30.18 10.23 -16.72
CA GLN A 23 -28.99 9.73 -16.03
C GLN A 23 -27.90 10.78 -15.71
N SER A 24 -28.20 11.77 -14.88
CA SER A 24 -27.20 12.66 -14.30
C SER A 24 -26.62 12.10 -12.99
N PHE A 25 -26.43 10.78 -12.93
CA PHE A 25 -25.65 10.11 -11.88
C PHE A 25 -24.50 9.33 -12.51
N ASN A 26 -23.63 10.07 -13.20
CA ASN A 26 -22.24 9.64 -13.37
C ASN A 26 -21.35 10.60 -12.58
N GLN A 27 -21.65 10.74 -11.28
CA GLN A 27 -20.61 11.17 -10.36
C GLN A 27 -19.62 10.01 -10.30
N ASN A 28 -18.44 10.20 -10.88
CA ASN A 28 -17.28 9.39 -10.51
C ASN A 28 -17.03 9.60 -9.01
N VAL A 29 -17.76 8.85 -8.18
CA VAL A 29 -17.66 8.88 -6.73
C VAL A 29 -16.34 8.23 -6.36
N GLY A 30 -15.35 9.07 -6.05
CA GLY A 30 -14.03 8.61 -5.66
C GLY A 30 -13.00 9.74 -5.73
N PRO A 31 -11.84 9.55 -5.08
CA PRO A 31 -10.75 10.50 -5.20
C PRO A 31 -10.34 10.65 -6.67
N LEU A 32 -10.23 11.89 -7.14
CA LEU A 32 -9.77 12.23 -8.49
C LEU A 32 -8.34 11.72 -8.74
N VAL A 33 -7.56 11.56 -7.67
CA VAL A 33 -6.21 11.03 -7.69
C VAL A 33 -6.28 9.53 -7.39
N LYS A 34 -5.89 8.72 -8.38
CA LYS A 34 -5.66 7.29 -8.17
C LYS A 34 -4.31 7.09 -7.50
N MET A 35 -4.29 6.28 -6.45
CA MET A 35 -3.05 5.95 -5.76
C MET A 35 -2.12 5.21 -6.73
N THR A 36 -0.88 5.68 -6.80
CA THR A 36 0.18 5.02 -7.56
C THR A 36 0.67 3.78 -6.80
N ASN A 37 0.84 2.67 -7.51
CA ASN A 37 1.31 1.42 -6.90
C ASN A 37 2.81 1.53 -6.57
N GLY A 38 3.20 1.15 -5.35
CA GLY A 38 4.60 1.12 -4.92
C GLY A 38 5.26 2.50 -4.79
N GLN A 39 4.50 3.59 -4.82
CA GLN A 39 5.02 4.95 -4.63
C GLN A 39 4.84 5.39 -3.18
N VAL A 40 5.86 6.03 -2.64
CA VAL A 40 5.89 6.45 -1.23
C VAL A 40 5.29 7.85 -1.08
N TRP A 41 4.41 7.99 -0.09
CA TRP A 41 3.86 9.24 0.40
C TRP A 41 3.93 9.33 1.94
N PRO A 42 4.49 10.40 2.52
CA PRO A 42 5.14 11.53 1.86
C PRO A 42 6.40 11.13 1.07
N LYS A 43 6.73 11.87 0.02
CA LYS A 43 7.88 11.54 -0.83
C LYS A 43 9.18 11.61 0.00
N PRO A 44 10.01 10.54 0.02
CA PRO A 44 11.29 10.56 0.72
C PRO A 44 12.26 11.60 0.13
N VAL A 45 13.22 12.03 0.95
CA VAL A 45 14.28 12.94 0.51
C VAL A 45 15.09 12.31 -0.61
N PHE A 46 15.47 11.05 -0.45
CA PHE A 46 16.16 10.29 -1.48
C PHE A 46 15.52 8.91 -1.66
N GLN A 47 15.28 8.56 -2.92
CA GLN A 47 14.81 7.24 -3.33
C GLN A 47 15.46 6.87 -4.66
N HIS A 48 16.13 5.72 -4.68
CA HIS A 48 16.71 5.13 -5.88
C HIS A 48 16.11 3.75 -6.10
N ASN A 49 15.37 3.58 -7.20
CA ASN A 49 14.74 2.33 -7.58
C ASN A 49 15.54 1.66 -8.70
N PHE A 50 15.59 0.33 -8.68
CA PHE A 50 16.09 -0.48 -9.79
C PHE A 50 14.91 -1.13 -10.53
N ASP A 51 15.13 -1.51 -11.79
CA ASP A 51 14.12 -2.16 -12.64
C ASP A 51 14.00 -3.68 -12.37
N GLU A 52 14.14 -4.06 -11.09
CA GLU A 52 14.10 -5.44 -10.61
C GLU A 52 13.13 -5.55 -9.43
N TYR A 53 12.37 -6.64 -9.41
CA TYR A 53 11.32 -6.85 -8.41
C TYR A 53 11.58 -8.11 -7.59
N LEU A 54 11.19 -8.05 -6.33
CA LEU A 54 11.11 -9.19 -5.41
C LEU A 54 9.65 -9.51 -5.13
N THR A 55 9.33 -10.80 -5.01
CA THR A 55 8.03 -11.23 -4.52
C THR A 55 8.02 -11.32 -3.00
N VAL A 56 6.86 -11.05 -2.39
CA VAL A 56 6.66 -11.18 -0.94
C VAL A 56 5.53 -12.15 -0.70
N GLU A 57 5.82 -13.28 -0.06
CA GLU A 57 4.83 -14.30 0.25
C GLU A 57 4.38 -14.15 1.71
N PRO A 58 3.07 -13.97 1.98
CA PRO A 58 2.57 -13.74 3.34
C PRO A 58 2.95 -14.83 4.34
N GLU A 59 3.08 -16.08 3.89
CA GLU A 59 3.36 -17.24 4.75
C GLU A 59 4.84 -17.33 5.15
N ASN A 60 5.73 -16.76 4.33
CA ASN A 60 7.18 -16.86 4.51
C ASN A 60 7.79 -15.55 5.01
N PHE A 61 7.12 -14.42 4.80
CA PHE A 61 7.60 -13.10 5.20
C PHE A 61 7.53 -12.90 6.72
N HIS A 62 8.62 -12.40 7.31
CA HIS A 62 8.65 -11.96 8.70
C HIS A 62 9.62 -10.80 8.94
N PHE A 63 9.37 -10.06 10.02
CA PHE A 63 10.31 -9.06 10.54
C PHE A 63 11.33 -9.73 11.46
N ASN A 64 12.60 -9.36 11.34
CA ASN A 64 13.67 -9.84 12.22
C ASN A 64 14.31 -8.66 12.94
N VAL A 65 14.49 -8.74 14.25
CA VAL A 65 15.14 -7.68 15.04
C VAL A 65 16.64 -7.94 15.05
N THR A 66 17.44 -6.95 14.65
CA THR A 66 18.92 -7.03 14.65
C THR A 66 19.60 -5.98 15.52
N GLY A 67 18.85 -5.34 16.43
CA GLY A 67 19.33 -4.29 17.35
C GLY A 67 18.51 -4.24 18.64
N TYR A 68 18.32 -3.05 19.20
CA TYR A 68 17.44 -2.85 20.35
C TYR A 68 15.97 -3.14 19.99
N SER A 69 15.18 -3.54 21.00
CA SER A 69 13.75 -3.83 20.86
C SER A 69 12.95 -3.36 22.06
N CYS A 70 11.65 -3.18 21.87
CA CYS A 70 10.66 -2.93 22.92
C CYS A 70 9.27 -3.39 22.46
N ASP A 71 8.28 -3.32 23.34
CA ASP A 71 6.91 -3.76 23.07
C ASP A 71 6.26 -2.99 21.91
N ASP A 72 6.49 -1.67 21.83
CA ASP A 72 5.99 -0.84 20.72
C ASP A 72 6.47 -1.32 19.35
N LEU A 73 7.71 -1.83 19.27
CA LEU A 73 8.27 -2.38 18.04
C LEU A 73 7.53 -3.67 17.63
N TYR A 74 7.26 -4.57 18.58
CA TYR A 74 6.55 -5.82 18.31
C TYR A 74 5.09 -5.57 17.94
N ASP A 75 4.43 -4.60 18.58
CA ASP A 75 3.07 -4.21 18.22
C ASP A 75 3.00 -3.53 16.86
N ALA A 76 4.02 -2.74 16.50
CA ALA A 76 4.18 -2.23 15.14
C ALA A 76 4.32 -3.37 14.12
N PHE A 77 5.13 -4.40 14.39
CA PHE A 77 5.26 -5.55 13.50
C PHE A 77 3.93 -6.26 13.27
N LYS A 78 3.14 -6.50 14.33
CA LYS A 78 1.80 -7.10 14.19
C LYS A 78 0.92 -6.26 13.28
N ARG A 79 0.88 -4.94 13.49
CA ARG A 79 0.08 -4.00 12.69
C ARG A 79 0.51 -3.97 11.23
N TYR A 80 1.81 -3.81 10.97
CA TYR A 80 2.33 -3.70 9.61
C TYR A 80 2.24 -5.03 8.86
N ASN A 81 2.49 -6.17 9.52
CA ASN A 81 2.30 -7.49 8.90
C ASN A 81 0.85 -7.69 8.46
N HIS A 82 -0.10 -7.29 9.30
CA HIS A 82 -1.51 -7.32 8.93
C HIS A 82 -1.77 -6.44 7.70
N MET A 83 -1.32 -5.19 7.72
CA MET A 83 -1.58 -4.21 6.67
C MET A 83 -0.99 -4.61 5.30
N LEU A 84 0.23 -5.17 5.27
CA LEU A 84 0.91 -5.62 4.06
C LEU A 84 0.05 -6.61 3.25
N PHE A 85 -0.64 -7.52 3.92
CA PHE A 85 -1.33 -8.64 3.27
C PHE A 85 -2.86 -8.53 3.32
N LEU A 86 -3.40 -7.39 3.78
CA LEU A 86 -4.84 -7.11 3.78
C LEU A 86 -5.44 -7.21 2.37
N LYS A 87 -4.81 -6.56 1.38
CA LYS A 87 -5.28 -6.53 -0.01
C LYS A 87 -5.10 -7.89 -0.69
N ALA A 88 -3.95 -8.53 -0.46
CA ALA A 88 -3.64 -9.82 -1.06
C ALA A 88 -4.66 -10.89 -0.65
N LYS A 89 -4.99 -10.97 0.66
CA LYS A 89 -6.02 -11.90 1.19
C LYS A 89 -7.41 -11.71 0.55
N GLN A 90 -7.73 -10.53 0.04
CA GLN A 90 -9.01 -10.26 -0.63
C GLN A 90 -9.01 -10.68 -2.11
N THR A 91 -7.84 -10.73 -2.74
CA THR A 91 -7.67 -10.99 -4.18
C THR A 91 -7.30 -12.44 -4.52
N PHE A 92 -6.73 -13.21 -3.57
CA PHE A 92 -6.31 -14.62 -3.73
C PHE A 92 -7.44 -15.66 -4.01
N LYS A 93 -8.60 -15.25 -4.55
CA LYS A 93 -9.64 -16.20 -5.00
C LYS A 93 -9.43 -16.73 -6.42
N HIS A 94 -8.42 -16.28 -7.16
CA HIS A 94 -8.10 -16.80 -8.48
C HIS A 94 -6.61 -17.11 -8.62
N ASP A 95 -6.32 -18.41 -8.62
CA ASP A 95 -5.02 -18.98 -8.96
C ASP A 95 -4.83 -18.95 -10.47
N THR A 96 -3.85 -18.18 -10.93
CA THR A 96 -3.10 -18.46 -12.16
C THR A 96 -1.66 -18.02 -11.95
N HIS A 97 -0.77 -18.98 -11.72
CA HIS A 97 0.67 -18.76 -11.69
C HIS A 97 1.17 -18.45 -13.11
N THR A 98 1.43 -17.18 -13.40
CA THR A 98 2.20 -16.77 -14.58
C THR A 98 3.52 -16.17 -14.12
N SER A 99 4.59 -16.96 -14.23
CA SER A 99 5.96 -16.52 -14.04
C SER A 99 6.31 -15.43 -15.06
N THR A 100 6.75 -14.27 -14.60
CA THR A 100 7.26 -13.18 -15.45
C THR A 100 8.77 -13.01 -15.26
N ASN A 101 9.46 -12.72 -16.36
CA ASN A 101 10.93 -12.68 -16.50
C ASN A 101 11.67 -11.59 -15.68
N PHE A 102 11.00 -10.85 -14.79
CA PHE A 102 11.55 -9.70 -14.06
C PHE A 102 11.58 -9.87 -12.53
N THR A 103 11.25 -11.06 -12.03
CA THR A 103 11.32 -11.38 -10.60
C THR A 103 12.71 -11.92 -10.27
N PHE A 104 13.48 -11.15 -9.50
CA PHE A 104 14.87 -11.48 -9.12
C PHE A 104 14.95 -12.47 -7.95
N GLY A 105 13.88 -12.60 -7.17
CA GLY A 105 13.81 -13.52 -6.03
C GLY A 105 12.64 -13.22 -5.10
N LYS A 106 12.68 -13.82 -3.92
CA LYS A 106 11.71 -13.61 -2.83
C LYS A 106 12.32 -12.74 -1.74
N LEU A 107 11.55 -11.86 -1.13
CA LEU A 107 11.90 -11.19 0.11
C LEU A 107 11.19 -11.89 1.28
N GLU A 108 11.94 -12.66 2.05
CA GLU A 108 11.40 -13.41 3.19
C GLU A 108 11.61 -12.67 4.52
N VAL A 109 12.64 -11.82 4.61
CA VAL A 109 13.00 -11.16 5.86
C VAL A 109 13.27 -9.68 5.64
N LEU A 110 12.60 -8.83 6.43
CA LEU A 110 13.02 -7.46 6.67
C LEU A 110 13.75 -7.39 8.02
N ASN A 111 15.08 -7.19 7.97
CA ASN A 111 15.87 -6.95 9.18
C ASN A 111 15.66 -5.51 9.64
N VAL A 112 15.18 -5.36 10.87
CA VAL A 112 14.87 -4.08 11.50
C VAL A 112 15.91 -3.83 12.59
N GLN A 113 16.75 -2.82 12.35
CA GLN A 113 17.86 -2.47 13.21
C GLN A 113 17.61 -1.10 13.84
N MET A 114 17.38 -1.09 15.14
CA MET A 114 17.33 0.12 15.94
C MET A 114 18.62 0.24 16.76
N THR A 115 19.35 1.34 16.62
CA THR A 115 20.70 1.46 17.21
C THR A 115 20.72 1.98 18.65
N ASN A 116 19.64 2.60 19.14
CA ASN A 116 19.49 3.03 20.53
C ASN A 116 18.31 2.32 21.22
N PRO A 117 18.27 2.28 22.56
CA PRO A 117 17.11 1.83 23.31
C PRO A 117 15.84 2.63 22.97
N CYS A 118 14.67 2.03 23.17
CA CYS A 118 13.41 2.72 22.91
C CYS A 118 13.19 3.91 23.84
N GLU A 119 12.58 4.95 23.28
CA GLU A 119 12.07 6.11 24.00
C GLU A 119 10.59 5.88 24.32
N ASN A 120 10.14 6.29 25.52
CA ASN A 120 8.76 6.04 25.95
C ASN A 120 7.75 7.03 25.37
N TYR A 121 8.16 8.28 25.16
CA TYR A 121 7.27 9.36 24.73
C TYR A 121 7.88 10.13 23.57
N PRO A 122 7.08 10.54 22.58
CA PRO A 122 7.55 11.37 21.49
C PRO A 122 7.93 12.75 22.01
N SER A 123 8.89 13.39 21.34
CA SER A 123 9.32 14.75 21.65
C SER A 123 9.53 15.56 20.38
N LEU A 124 9.58 16.89 20.50
CA LEU A 124 9.81 17.77 19.34
C LEU A 124 11.16 17.54 18.65
N ASN A 125 12.13 17.01 19.39
CA ASN A 125 13.50 16.76 18.90
C ASN A 125 13.78 15.26 18.76
N MET A 126 12.73 14.43 18.68
CA MET A 126 12.89 12.98 18.49
C MET A 126 13.46 12.69 17.10
N ASP A 127 14.28 11.66 16.98
CA ASP A 127 14.93 11.32 15.72
C ASP A 127 14.02 10.43 14.85
N GLU A 128 13.43 10.99 13.81
CA GLU A 128 12.53 10.26 12.90
C GLU A 128 13.24 9.73 11.64
N LYS A 129 14.58 9.83 11.58
CA LYS A 129 15.36 9.41 10.42
C LYS A 129 15.41 7.90 10.30
N TYR A 130 15.31 7.45 9.06
CA TYR A 130 15.47 6.05 8.72
C TYR A 130 16.09 5.85 7.33
N GLU A 131 16.62 4.66 7.14
CA GLU A 131 17.13 4.15 5.88
C GLU A 131 16.48 2.80 5.57
N ILE A 132 16.04 2.62 4.31
CA ILE A 132 15.58 1.33 3.80
C ILE A 132 16.48 0.92 2.65
N LYS A 133 17.00 -0.31 2.73
CA LYS A 133 17.77 -0.96 1.66
C LYS A 133 17.16 -2.31 1.34
N ILE A 134 16.73 -2.49 0.11
CA ILE A 134 16.22 -3.76 -0.43
C ILE A 134 17.17 -4.19 -1.52
N ASN A 135 17.85 -5.32 -1.34
CA ASN A 135 18.74 -5.92 -2.33
C ASN A 135 18.78 -7.44 -2.18
N ASN A 136 19.07 -8.19 -3.25
CA ASN A 136 19.45 -9.61 -3.17
C ASN A 136 18.59 -10.46 -2.19
N SER A 137 17.26 -10.37 -2.28
CA SER A 137 16.33 -11.10 -1.40
C SER A 137 16.37 -10.76 0.10
N ARG A 138 17.03 -9.66 0.49
CA ARG A 138 17.12 -9.17 1.86
C ARG A 138 16.68 -7.72 1.97
N GLY A 139 15.91 -7.43 3.01
CA GLY A 139 15.53 -6.09 3.37
C GLY A 139 16.24 -5.66 4.65
N HIS A 140 16.61 -4.39 4.70
CA HIS A 140 17.14 -3.74 5.89
C HIS A 140 16.40 -2.41 6.12
N LEU A 141 15.86 -2.24 7.33
CA LEU A 141 15.35 -0.98 7.86
C LEU A 141 16.24 -0.57 9.04
N LEU A 142 16.95 0.54 8.91
CA LEU A 142 17.85 1.07 9.92
C LEU A 142 17.31 2.41 10.43
N ALA A 143 17.24 2.57 11.75
CA ALA A 143 17.00 3.87 12.39
C ALA A 143 17.70 3.95 13.74
N SER A 144 17.88 5.17 14.25
CA SER A 144 18.47 5.40 15.56
C SER A 144 17.46 5.22 16.70
N SER A 145 16.17 5.48 16.44
CA SER A 145 15.10 5.48 17.43
C SER A 145 13.87 4.66 16.96
N ILE A 146 12.95 4.42 17.89
CA ILE A 146 11.65 3.79 17.57
C ILE A 146 10.83 4.64 16.59
N TRP A 147 10.93 5.97 16.67
CA TRP A 147 10.17 6.88 15.81
C TRP A 147 10.59 6.74 14.35
N GLY A 148 11.89 6.68 14.08
CA GLY A 148 12.42 6.40 12.75
C GLY A 148 12.00 5.02 12.23
N ILE A 149 12.02 3.99 13.09
CA ILE A 149 11.52 2.65 12.70
C ILE A 149 10.05 2.69 12.32
N LEU A 150 9.20 3.37 13.07
CA LEU A 150 7.77 3.49 12.76
C LEU A 150 7.54 4.19 11.41
N ARG A 151 8.30 5.27 11.11
CA ARG A 151 8.25 5.93 9.79
C ARG A 151 8.74 5.01 8.66
N GLY A 152 9.81 4.27 8.90
CA GLY A 152 10.33 3.32 7.93
C GLY A 152 9.38 2.15 7.64
N LEU A 153 8.71 1.60 8.66
CA LEU A 153 7.70 0.55 8.48
C LEU A 153 6.50 1.05 7.69
N GLU A 154 6.06 2.29 7.92
CA GLU A 154 5.03 2.94 7.09
C GLU A 154 5.46 3.00 5.64
N THR A 155 6.65 3.52 5.37
CA THR A 155 7.18 3.61 4.01
C THR A 155 7.32 2.23 3.37
N PHE A 156 7.86 1.23 4.08
CA PHE A 156 7.95 -0.14 3.58
C PHE A 156 6.58 -0.69 3.17
N SER A 157 5.53 -0.41 3.95
CA SER A 157 4.18 -0.88 3.66
C SER A 157 3.59 -0.33 2.35
N GLN A 158 4.02 0.86 1.93
CA GLN A 158 3.58 1.50 0.69
C GLN A 158 4.36 0.98 -0.52
N LEU A 159 5.61 0.54 -0.31
CA LEU A 159 6.44 -0.07 -1.35
C LEU A 159 5.90 -1.44 -1.77
N VAL A 160 5.37 -2.20 -0.80
CA VAL A 160 4.77 -3.50 -1.06
C VAL A 160 3.40 -3.33 -1.70
N HIS A 161 3.24 -3.84 -2.91
CA HIS A 161 2.02 -3.67 -3.69
C HIS A 161 1.68 -4.92 -4.50
N LEU A 162 0.41 -5.01 -4.91
CA LEU A 162 -0.01 -6.06 -5.84
C LEU A 162 0.49 -5.71 -7.23
N LYS A 163 1.02 -6.73 -7.91
CA LYS A 163 1.27 -6.67 -9.35
C LYS A 163 -0.04 -6.37 -10.09
N THR A 164 0.05 -5.86 -11.31
CA THR A 164 -1.10 -5.46 -12.13
C THR A 164 -2.15 -6.57 -12.33
N ASP A 165 -1.73 -7.84 -12.32
CA ASP A 165 -2.61 -9.02 -12.40
C ASP A 165 -3.34 -9.35 -11.09
N GLY A 166 -2.99 -8.69 -9.98
CA GLY A 166 -3.57 -8.91 -8.65
C GLY A 166 -3.16 -10.22 -7.99
N SER A 167 -2.35 -11.05 -8.65
CA SER A 167 -2.02 -12.41 -8.21
C SER A 167 -0.88 -12.45 -7.20
N THR A 168 0.07 -11.50 -7.31
CA THR A 168 1.35 -11.58 -6.62
C THR A 168 1.66 -10.25 -5.95
N VAL A 169 2.12 -10.32 -4.69
CA VAL A 169 2.64 -9.17 -3.96
C VAL A 169 4.12 -8.99 -4.30
N ILE A 170 4.50 -7.77 -4.70
CA ILE A 170 5.83 -7.42 -5.17
C ILE A 170 6.34 -6.11 -4.54
N LEU A 171 7.65 -5.90 -4.59
CA LEU A 171 8.31 -4.61 -4.37
C LEU A 171 9.57 -4.48 -5.23
N ASN A 172 10.06 -3.27 -5.42
CA ASN A 172 11.30 -3.02 -6.16
C ASN A 172 12.53 -3.23 -5.27
N ILE A 173 13.63 -3.64 -5.90
CA ILE A 173 14.96 -3.45 -5.34
C ILE A 173 15.24 -1.95 -5.32
N MET A 174 15.67 -1.42 -4.18
CA MET A 174 15.77 0.01 -3.98
C MET A 174 16.56 0.42 -2.74
N THR A 175 16.86 1.72 -2.67
CA THR A 175 17.41 2.37 -1.48
C THR A 175 16.65 3.67 -1.22
N ILE A 176 16.20 3.86 0.02
CA ILE A 176 15.61 5.10 0.52
C ILE A 176 16.46 5.63 1.66
N LEU A 177 16.73 6.93 1.62
CA LEU A 177 17.35 7.68 2.71
C LEU A 177 16.46 8.86 3.05
N THR A 178 16.22 9.06 4.34
CA THR A 178 15.52 10.24 4.84
C THR A 178 16.48 11.10 5.66
N HIS A 179 16.31 12.42 5.52
CA HIS A 179 16.97 13.41 6.35
C HIS A 179 15.88 14.34 6.87
N ILE A 180 15.63 14.34 8.17
CA ILE A 180 15.02 15.44 8.96
C ILE A 180 15.31 15.11 10.42
#